data_AF-A0A1S3HU55-F1
#
_entry.id   AF-A0A1S3HU55-F1
#
_cell.length_a   1.000
_cell.length_b   1.000
_cell.length_c   1.000
_cell.angle_alpha   90.00
_cell.angle_beta   90.00
_cell.angle_gamma   90.00
#
_symmetry.space_group_name_H-M   'P 1'
#
loop_
_entity.id
_entity.type
_entity.pdbx_description
1 polymer ?
#
loop_
_entity_poly.entity_id
_entity_poly.type
_entity_poly.pdbx_seq_one_letter_code
_entity_poly.pdbx_strand_id
1 'polypeptide(L)'
;MSFNSKKAKCLLFITVIFPVVDVCVTTVLYSHGTGFKEHFTQGFYAYSVFTSLFDVWSLSILRATLLLGLAIGVMCNPKKGVQRAKKVVRVIAVITVILWVCQIIKLLLFSDAVSDLRKPWFWALFCWTLIASVLMFVLWWQVAELKVISKKKYHGINSTIGEREGLINANTTLSSGSEDSEDEEKEHHNGNRHKKKKKKASRTTSIFRLLKLSKDDWPFILAGFFFLLCAAGAEVFLPYYTGQVIDGIVIEQSYEKFTNAIIIMSAISLTAGFAAGSRGCLLLLAMNRLGLRVRNLLFGAIMKQETGFFDKIQTGEITSRLTSDATTMSESVGLNINIFLRSLVKAIGTCVFMFKLSWQLTLVTFIGLPIIIGFSTLYGEYYEKLSKEIQDTLAIANNVAEETCSSMKTVRSFANETAEVQRYKDKLQDSYKLYKKEALAYGAFMWCNEVFELSLTVATLYYGGHLVLNKTMTGGNLVSFILYQLELGDCFEEMGEVFTGLMQAVGASEKVMEYMYREPKIQNDGSHIPGQLDGHIEFCQATFTYPARPDEPALKSIGNVFTSLMQAVGASHKVFEYMDRKPEVINDGTCAPAHLNGLLQFRQVHFSYPTRPDEKALKL
;
A
#
# COMPACT_ATOMS: atom_id res chain seq x y z
N MET A 1 20.36 13.11 29.74
CA MET A 1 19.62 12.33 28.72
C MET A 1 20.63 11.80 27.71
N SER A 2 20.59 10.52 27.34
CA SER A 2 21.56 9.91 26.43
C SER A 2 20.84 9.06 25.40
N PHE A 3 21.30 9.10 24.14
CA PHE A 3 20.90 8.14 23.13
C PHE A 3 21.37 6.74 23.58
N ASN A 4 20.43 5.89 23.99
CA ASN A 4 20.75 4.58 24.60
C ASN A 4 21.16 3.51 23.57
N SER A 5 21.25 3.87 22.29
CA SER A 5 21.58 2.96 21.19
C SER A 5 22.96 3.28 20.63
N LYS A 6 23.87 2.28 20.63
CA LYS A 6 25.16 2.35 19.92
C LYS A 6 24.99 2.84 18.47
N LYS A 7 23.87 2.51 17.83
CA LYS A 7 23.55 2.95 16.45
C LYS A 7 23.33 4.46 16.35
N ALA A 8 22.70 5.09 17.33
CA ALA A 8 22.43 6.54 17.29
C ALA A 8 23.71 7.37 17.52
N LYS A 9 24.60 6.90 18.40
CA LYS A 9 25.93 7.53 18.57
C LYS A 9 26.80 7.35 17.34
N CYS A 10 26.79 6.16 16.73
CA CYS A 10 27.47 5.88 15.47
C CYS A 10 26.95 6.77 14.34
N LEU A 11 25.62 6.90 14.20
CA LEU A 11 25.01 7.75 13.19
C LEU A 11 25.40 9.22 13.37
N LEU A 12 25.35 9.76 14.59
CA LEU A 12 25.76 11.13 14.87
C LEU A 12 27.24 11.37 14.57
N PHE A 13 28.10 10.40 14.90
CA PHE A 13 29.52 10.45 14.57
C PHE A 13 29.75 10.49 13.05
N ILE A 14 29.03 9.65 12.29
CA ILE A 14 29.05 9.67 10.82
C ILE A 14 28.59 11.03 10.29
N THR A 15 27.53 11.63 10.84
CA THR A 15 27.06 12.95 10.39
C THR A 15 28.01 14.11 10.68
N VAL A 16 28.92 13.98 11.64
CA VAL A 16 29.95 14.99 11.94
C VAL A 16 31.17 14.81 11.05
N ILE A 17 31.57 13.56 10.77
CA ILE A 17 32.75 13.25 9.95
C ILE A 17 32.49 13.48 8.46
N PHE A 18 31.30 13.12 7.99
CA PHE A 18 30.96 13.18 6.57
C PHE A 18 31.17 14.58 5.95
N PRO A 19 30.75 15.70 6.58
CA PRO A 19 31.05 17.06 6.11
C PRO A 19 32.55 17.34 5.91
N VAL A 20 33.39 16.86 6.82
CA VAL A 20 34.84 17.04 6.74
C VAL A 20 35.40 16.26 5.56
N VAL A 21 34.96 15.01 5.39
CA VAL A 21 35.33 14.16 4.26
C VAL A 21 34.86 14.79 2.94
N ASP A 22 33.64 15.30 2.88
CA ASP A 22 33.07 15.93 1.69
C ASP A 22 33.90 17.13 1.23
N VAL A 23 34.20 18.06 2.15
CA VAL A 23 35.02 19.24 1.84
C VAL A 23 36.44 18.84 1.48
N CYS A 24 37.07 17.90 2.19
CA CYS A 24 38.42 17.44 1.89
C CYS A 24 38.53 16.78 0.51
N VAL A 25 37.64 15.84 0.20
CA VAL A 25 37.65 15.14 -1.11
C VAL A 25 37.38 16.12 -2.24
N THR A 26 36.39 17.02 -2.08
CA THR A 26 36.09 18.05 -3.07
C THR A 26 37.27 19.01 -3.27
N THR A 27 37.97 19.38 -2.19
CA THR A 27 39.14 20.28 -2.26
C THR A 27 40.35 19.59 -2.90
N VAL A 28 40.60 18.31 -2.61
CA VAL A 28 41.68 17.53 -3.25
C VAL A 28 41.42 17.39 -4.74
N LEU A 29 40.21 16.99 -5.14
CA LEU A 29 39.83 16.87 -6.54
C LEU A 29 39.89 18.20 -7.28
N TYR A 30 39.46 19.30 -6.64
CA TYR A 30 39.60 20.64 -7.18
C TYR A 30 41.07 21.05 -7.35
N SER A 31 41.90 20.82 -6.33
CA SER A 31 43.33 21.20 -6.32
C SER A 31 44.16 20.49 -7.38
N HIS A 32 43.85 19.22 -7.65
CA HIS A 32 44.54 18.40 -8.64
C HIS A 32 44.14 18.78 -10.08
N GLY A 33 42.97 19.37 -10.26
CA GLY A 33 42.42 19.70 -11.57
C GLY A 33 42.83 21.06 -12.13
N THR A 34 43.06 22.05 -11.26
CA THR A 34 43.20 23.46 -11.67
C THR A 34 44.50 24.13 -11.22
N GLY A 35 45.34 23.49 -10.41
CA GLY A 35 46.52 24.15 -9.83
C GLY A 35 46.12 25.14 -8.72
N PHE A 36 46.12 24.66 -7.48
CA PHE A 36 45.43 25.28 -6.34
C PHE A 36 45.81 26.74 -6.02
N LYS A 37 47.05 27.18 -6.29
CA LYS A 37 47.55 28.49 -5.81
C LYS A 37 47.30 29.67 -6.75
N GLU A 38 47.37 29.48 -8.06
CA GLU A 38 47.21 30.58 -9.04
C GLU A 38 45.76 30.75 -9.48
N HIS A 39 44.98 29.66 -9.59
CA HIS A 39 43.59 29.72 -10.04
C HIS A 39 42.55 29.93 -8.94
N PHE A 40 42.88 29.72 -7.65
CA PHE A 40 41.92 29.98 -6.55
C PHE A 40 41.71 31.48 -6.32
N THR A 41 42.80 32.27 -6.36
CA THR A 41 42.75 33.74 -6.25
C THR A 41 42.18 34.37 -7.52
N GLN A 42 42.56 33.88 -8.71
CA GLN A 42 41.94 34.32 -9.97
C GLN A 42 40.47 33.90 -10.09
N GLY A 43 40.07 32.72 -9.62
CA GLY A 43 38.68 32.25 -9.65
C GLY A 43 37.72 33.03 -8.74
N PHE A 44 38.26 33.66 -7.69
CA PHE A 44 37.51 34.56 -6.80
C PHE A 44 37.38 35.99 -7.38
N TYR A 45 38.40 36.51 -8.06
CA TYR A 45 38.41 37.86 -8.62
C TYR A 45 37.89 37.97 -10.07
N ALA A 46 38.03 36.92 -10.89
CA ALA A 46 37.58 36.82 -12.27
C ALA A 46 36.54 35.70 -12.43
N TYR A 47 35.49 35.75 -11.61
CA TYR A 47 34.43 34.75 -11.63
C TYR A 47 33.62 34.84 -12.93
N SER A 48 33.62 33.75 -13.70
CA SER A 48 32.68 33.53 -14.80
C SER A 48 31.88 32.26 -14.54
N VAL A 49 30.56 32.38 -14.66
CA VAL A 49 29.61 31.28 -14.47
C VAL A 49 29.89 30.13 -15.45
N PHE A 50 30.51 30.40 -16.60
CA PHE A 50 30.74 29.40 -17.65
C PHE A 50 32.03 28.59 -17.44
N THR A 51 33.10 29.22 -16.96
CA THR A 51 34.44 28.60 -16.92
C THR A 51 34.95 28.28 -15.52
N SER A 52 34.37 28.86 -14.46
CA SER A 52 34.84 28.63 -13.09
C SER A 52 34.16 27.43 -12.43
N LEU A 53 34.95 26.48 -11.90
CA LEU A 53 34.47 25.37 -11.06
C LEU A 53 34.29 25.76 -9.58
N PHE A 54 34.46 27.04 -9.24
CA PHE A 54 34.35 27.54 -7.87
C PHE A 54 32.98 27.27 -7.24
N ASP A 55 31.90 27.29 -8.02
CA ASP A 55 30.54 27.01 -7.53
C ASP A 55 30.39 25.58 -7.02
N VAL A 56 31.05 24.62 -7.65
CA VAL A 56 30.99 23.21 -7.23
C VAL A 56 31.63 23.05 -5.85
N TRP A 57 32.72 23.78 -5.61
CA TRP A 57 33.39 23.82 -4.30
C TRP A 57 32.57 24.58 -3.25
N SER A 58 31.97 25.73 -3.59
CA SER A 58 31.16 26.52 -2.65
C SER A 58 29.88 25.78 -2.21
N LEU A 59 29.27 24.98 -3.10
CA LEU A 59 28.15 24.11 -2.75
C LEU A 59 28.54 23.03 -1.73
N SER A 60 29.79 22.53 -1.74
CA SER A 60 30.26 21.57 -0.72
C SER A 60 30.32 22.19 0.68
N ILE A 61 30.68 23.46 0.79
CA ILE A 61 30.67 24.21 2.06
C ILE A 61 29.24 24.41 2.55
N LEU A 62 28.31 24.73 1.65
CA LEU A 62 26.89 24.86 2.00
C LEU A 62 26.33 23.54 2.55
N ARG A 63 26.66 22.39 1.95
CA ARG A 63 26.28 21.07 2.49
C ARG A 63 26.89 20.81 3.86
N ALA A 64 28.18 21.13 4.02
CA ALA A 64 28.89 20.93 5.27
C ALA A 64 28.29 21.76 6.41
N THR A 65 27.94 23.03 6.16
CA THR A 65 27.32 23.91 7.17
C THR A 65 25.93 23.41 7.58
N LEU A 66 25.12 22.92 6.63
CA LEU A 66 23.80 22.36 6.92
C LEU A 66 23.89 21.09 7.79
N LEU A 67 24.79 20.16 7.46
CA LEU A 67 24.97 18.93 8.24
C LEU A 67 25.61 19.16 9.61
N LEU A 68 26.58 20.07 9.71
CA LEU A 68 27.16 20.46 11.00
C LEU A 68 26.11 21.16 11.88
N GLY A 69 25.28 22.02 11.29
CA GLY A 69 24.14 22.64 12.00
C GLY A 69 23.16 21.61 12.55
N LEU A 70 22.86 20.56 11.79
CA LEU A 70 22.05 19.42 12.24
C LEU A 70 22.73 18.69 13.42
N ALA A 71 24.01 18.34 13.28
CA ALA A 71 24.74 17.59 14.30
C ALA A 71 24.83 18.38 15.62
N ILE A 72 25.18 19.67 15.56
CA ILE A 72 25.23 20.57 16.72
C ILE A 72 23.84 20.71 17.34
N GLY A 73 22.80 20.91 16.53
CA GLY A 73 21.42 21.03 17.00
C GLY A 73 20.93 19.80 17.76
N VAL A 74 21.30 18.59 17.30
CA VAL A 74 20.95 17.33 17.96
C VAL A 74 21.83 17.05 19.19
N MET A 75 23.11 17.43 19.16
CA MET A 75 24.03 17.26 20.30
C MET A 75 23.67 18.19 21.46
N CYS A 76 23.33 19.46 21.20
CA CYS A 76 22.93 20.43 22.22
C CYS A 76 21.59 20.07 22.87
N ASN A 77 20.62 19.57 22.09
CA ASN A 77 19.35 19.13 22.63
C ASN A 77 18.76 17.96 21.83
N PRO A 78 18.97 16.70 22.27
CA PRO A 78 18.54 15.52 21.52
C PRO A 78 17.03 15.49 21.20
N LYS A 79 16.18 15.91 22.16
CA LYS A 79 14.72 15.89 21.97
C LYS A 79 14.27 16.96 20.96
N LYS A 80 14.59 18.23 21.24
CA LYS A 80 14.15 19.35 20.39
C LYS A 80 14.87 19.36 19.04
N GLY A 81 16.13 18.94 19.00
CA GLY A 81 16.93 18.84 17.78
C GLY A 81 16.37 17.84 16.77
N VAL A 82 16.01 16.63 17.20
CA VAL A 82 15.40 15.62 16.32
C VAL A 82 14.00 16.06 15.85
N GLN A 83 13.19 16.68 16.71
CA GLN A 83 11.89 17.23 16.32
C GLN A 83 12.01 18.34 15.26
N ARG A 84 12.96 19.28 15.44
CA ARG A 84 13.24 20.32 14.45
C ARG A 84 13.74 19.72 13.15
N ALA A 85 14.67 18.76 13.21
CA ALA A 85 15.18 18.06 12.04
C ALA A 85 14.03 17.46 11.22
N LYS A 86 13.10 16.75 11.89
CA LYS A 86 11.93 16.14 11.26
C LYS A 86 10.99 17.15 10.60
N LYS A 87 10.78 18.33 11.20
CA LYS A 87 9.95 19.39 10.60
C LYS A 87 10.58 19.99 9.34
N VAL A 88 11.92 20.05 9.31
CA VAL A 88 12.69 20.69 8.22
C VAL A 88 13.11 19.70 7.12
N VAL A 89 12.93 18.38 7.31
CA VAL A 89 13.27 17.33 6.31
C VAL A 89 12.77 17.66 4.90
N ARG A 90 11.53 18.14 4.75
CA ARG A 90 10.99 18.49 3.42
C ARG A 90 11.70 19.68 2.78
N VAL A 91 12.03 20.70 3.57
CA VAL A 91 12.79 21.86 3.11
C VAL A 91 14.19 21.43 2.67
N ILE A 92 14.82 20.53 3.43
CA ILE A 92 16.13 19.96 3.09
C ILE A 92 16.06 19.09 1.84
N ALA A 93 14.98 18.33 1.64
CA ALA A 93 14.76 17.58 0.41
C ALA A 93 14.74 18.55 -0.80
N VAL A 94 13.96 19.62 -0.72
CA VAL A 94 13.88 20.66 -1.76
C VAL A 94 15.24 21.31 -2.01
N ILE A 95 15.96 21.69 -0.95
CA ILE A 95 17.33 22.24 -1.08
C ILE A 95 18.24 21.23 -1.77
N THR A 96 18.18 19.94 -1.40
CA THR A 96 19.00 18.89 -2.02
C THR A 96 18.70 18.75 -3.51
N VAL A 97 17.42 18.81 -3.91
CA VAL A 97 17.02 18.80 -5.32
C VAL A 97 17.57 20.03 -6.04
N ILE A 98 17.43 21.23 -5.47
CA ILE A 98 17.99 22.47 -6.04
C ILE A 98 19.50 22.35 -6.24
N LEU A 99 20.24 21.87 -5.23
CA LEU A 99 21.69 21.65 -5.32
C LEU A 99 22.05 20.67 -6.45
N TRP A 100 21.25 19.63 -6.62
CA TRP A 100 21.43 18.62 -7.67
C TRP A 100 21.21 19.22 -9.07
N VAL A 101 20.13 19.98 -9.25
CA VAL A 101 19.82 20.69 -10.49
C VAL A 101 20.91 21.70 -10.83
N CYS A 102 21.35 22.51 -9.85
CA CYS A 102 22.44 23.47 -10.05
C CYS A 102 23.75 22.78 -10.48
N GLN A 103 24.08 21.61 -9.93
CA GLN A 103 25.28 20.86 -10.31
C GLN A 103 25.20 20.33 -11.75
N ILE A 104 24.03 19.83 -12.16
CA ILE A 104 23.85 19.34 -13.53
C ILE A 104 23.87 20.49 -14.55
N ILE A 105 23.22 21.61 -14.24
CA ILE A 105 23.29 22.82 -15.09
C ILE A 105 24.75 23.29 -15.21
N LYS A 106 25.49 23.31 -14.10
CA LYS A 106 26.91 23.69 -14.12
C LYS A 106 27.76 22.73 -14.94
N LEU A 107 27.50 21.43 -14.87
CA LEU A 107 28.17 20.40 -15.67
C LEU A 107 27.92 20.63 -17.17
N LEU A 108 26.68 20.95 -17.55
CA LEU A 108 26.30 21.26 -18.93
C LEU A 108 27.01 22.52 -19.44
N LEU A 109 26.95 23.61 -18.67
CA LEU A 109 27.61 24.88 -19.03
C LEU A 109 29.12 24.73 -19.18
N PHE A 110 29.77 23.95 -18.30
CA PHE A 110 31.20 23.70 -18.36
C PHE A 110 31.58 22.80 -19.54
N SER A 111 30.73 21.83 -19.89
CA SER A 111 30.92 20.97 -21.06
C SER A 111 30.93 21.73 -22.38
N ASP A 112 30.15 22.81 -22.49
CA ASP A 112 30.12 23.63 -23.70
C ASP A 112 31.32 24.59 -23.77
N ALA A 113 31.91 24.98 -22.63
CA ALA A 113 32.99 25.95 -22.57
C ALA A 113 34.41 25.35 -22.71
N VAL A 114 34.61 24.06 -22.37
CA VAL A 114 35.93 23.43 -22.32
C VAL A 114 35.94 22.08 -23.04
N SER A 115 36.79 21.96 -24.07
CA SER A 115 36.87 20.78 -24.96
C SER A 115 37.54 19.53 -24.35
N ASP A 116 38.14 19.64 -23.17
CA ASP A 116 39.04 18.61 -22.59
C ASP A 116 38.35 17.75 -21.50
N LEU A 117 37.16 17.22 -21.81
CA LEU A 117 36.27 16.44 -20.92
C LEU A 117 36.77 15.02 -20.58
N ARG A 118 37.91 14.58 -21.12
CA ARG A 118 38.41 13.20 -20.95
C ARG A 118 39.19 12.95 -19.66
N LYS A 119 39.45 13.98 -18.85
CA LYS A 119 40.25 13.83 -17.62
C LYS A 119 39.42 13.14 -16.52
N PRO A 120 39.91 12.06 -15.90
CA PRO A 120 39.14 11.28 -14.93
C PRO A 120 38.83 12.04 -13.63
N TRP A 121 39.66 13.02 -13.25
CA TRP A 121 39.43 13.82 -12.04
C TRP A 121 38.16 14.69 -12.14
N PHE A 122 37.80 15.13 -13.35
CA PHE A 122 36.62 15.96 -13.60
C PHE A 122 35.34 15.19 -13.34
N TRP A 123 35.22 13.99 -13.92
CA TRP A 123 34.09 13.09 -13.68
C TRP A 123 34.05 12.62 -12.23
N ALA A 124 35.20 12.36 -11.61
CA ALA A 124 35.27 12.03 -10.19
C ALA A 124 34.73 13.16 -9.30
N LEU A 125 35.01 14.43 -9.61
CA LEU A 125 34.49 15.59 -8.89
C LEU A 125 32.95 15.65 -8.98
N PHE A 126 32.38 15.61 -10.18
CA PHE A 126 30.93 15.68 -10.37
C PHE A 126 30.19 14.46 -9.82
N CYS A 127 30.70 13.24 -10.03
CA CYS A 127 30.13 12.04 -9.43
C CYS A 127 30.17 12.10 -7.90
N TRP A 128 31.30 12.55 -7.32
CA TRP A 128 31.42 12.72 -5.87
C TRP A 128 30.41 13.74 -5.36
N THR A 129 30.24 14.88 -6.01
CA THR A 129 29.27 15.88 -5.55
C THR A 129 27.83 15.41 -5.66
N LEU A 130 27.45 14.66 -6.71
CA LEU A 130 26.10 14.07 -6.80
C LEU A 130 25.87 13.06 -5.67
N ILE A 131 26.83 12.15 -5.44
CA ILE A 131 26.77 11.16 -4.36
C ILE A 131 26.69 11.85 -3.00
N ALA A 132 27.49 12.90 -2.77
CA ALA A 132 27.53 13.60 -1.51
C ALA A 132 26.23 14.36 -1.21
N SER A 133 25.55 14.88 -2.23
CA SER A 133 24.20 15.49 -2.06
C SER A 133 23.15 14.44 -1.67
N VAL A 134 23.19 13.26 -2.28
CA VAL A 134 22.30 12.14 -1.90
C VAL A 134 22.59 11.67 -0.48
N LEU A 135 23.87 11.47 -0.14
CA LEU A 135 24.29 11.06 1.21
C LEU A 135 23.91 12.09 2.28
N MET A 136 24.02 13.39 1.98
CA MET A 136 23.53 14.45 2.86
C MET A 136 22.05 14.26 3.20
N PHE A 137 21.20 14.05 2.18
CA PHE A 137 19.77 13.84 2.41
C PHE A 137 19.50 12.55 3.20
N VAL A 138 20.17 11.44 2.86
CA VAL A 138 20.03 10.16 3.56
C VAL A 138 20.43 10.29 5.03
N LEU A 139 21.55 10.96 5.33
CA LEU A 139 22.01 11.19 6.69
C LEU A 139 21.03 12.09 7.46
N TRP A 140 20.52 13.15 6.83
CA TRP A 140 19.50 14.00 7.44
C TRP A 140 18.23 13.21 7.78
N TRP A 141 17.75 12.40 6.83
CA TRP A 141 16.58 11.55 6.99
C TRP A 141 16.76 10.55 8.14
N GLN A 142 17.90 9.87 8.20
CA GLN A 142 18.20 8.91 9.26
C GLN A 142 18.25 9.56 10.65
N VAL A 143 18.82 10.77 10.76
CA VAL A 143 18.84 11.52 12.03
C VAL A 143 17.45 11.98 12.42
N ALA A 144 16.62 12.42 11.47
CA ALA A 144 15.23 12.83 11.72
C ALA A 144 14.33 11.66 12.19
N GLU A 145 14.67 10.41 11.83
CA GLU A 145 13.96 9.21 12.29
C GLU A 145 14.43 8.66 13.66
N LEU A 146 15.46 9.26 14.27
CA LEU A 146 15.95 8.82 15.58
C LEU A 146 14.86 8.90 16.65
N LYS A 147 14.72 7.85 17.45
CA LYS A 147 13.86 7.86 18.64
C LYS A 147 14.63 8.30 19.87
N VAL A 148 14.15 9.34 20.54
CA VAL A 148 14.70 9.81 21.82
C VAL A 148 13.86 9.25 22.97
N ILE A 149 14.44 8.34 23.76
CA ILE A 149 13.79 7.78 24.95
C ILE A 149 13.98 8.74 26.13
N SER A 150 12.89 9.11 26.81
CA SER A 150 12.92 9.95 28.01
C SER A 150 13.25 9.10 29.24
N LYS A 151 14.35 9.38 29.96
CA LYS A 151 14.53 8.89 31.33
C LYS A 151 13.67 9.77 32.26
N LYS A 152 12.53 9.26 32.77
CA LYS A 152 11.93 9.82 34.00
C LYS A 152 12.94 9.55 35.14
N LYS A 153 13.33 10.58 35.87
CA LYS A 153 14.35 10.54 36.93
C LYS A 153 13.64 10.13 38.23
N TYR A 154 13.74 8.86 38.62
CA TYR A 154 13.45 8.45 40.00
C TYR A 154 14.57 9.01 40.88
N HIS A 155 14.27 10.03 41.66
CA HIS A 155 15.12 10.52 42.74
C HIS A 155 14.22 10.72 43.95
N GLY A 156 14.45 9.94 45.01
CA GLY A 156 13.78 10.12 46.29
C GLY A 156 13.06 8.89 46.85
N ILE A 157 13.69 7.71 46.85
CA ILE A 157 13.37 6.66 47.83
C ILE A 157 14.72 6.05 48.24
N ASN A 158 15.27 6.51 49.36
CA ASN A 158 16.26 5.82 50.22
C ASN A 158 16.96 6.73 51.25
N SER A 159 16.39 7.88 51.62
CA SER A 159 16.89 8.64 52.77
C SER A 159 15.72 9.24 53.55
N THR A 160 15.05 8.38 54.30
CA THR A 160 14.31 8.62 55.57
C THR A 160 13.34 7.45 55.80
N ILE A 161 13.88 6.22 55.90
CA ILE A 161 13.23 5.14 56.64
C ILE A 161 14.01 5.06 57.94
N GLY A 162 13.50 5.80 58.92
CA GLY A 162 14.18 6.00 60.19
C GLY A 162 13.66 7.25 60.88
N GLU A 163 12.34 7.39 60.97
CA GLU A 163 11.61 8.06 62.06
C GLU A 163 10.14 8.24 61.67
N ARG A 164 9.25 7.88 62.61
CA ARG A 164 7.80 8.10 62.63
C ARG A 164 6.92 7.16 61.79
N GLU A 165 6.87 5.91 62.24
CA GLU A 165 5.56 5.33 62.57
C GLU A 165 5.02 6.06 63.82
N GLY A 166 3.84 6.66 63.70
CA GLY A 166 3.12 7.27 64.82
C GLY A 166 2.26 8.46 64.41
N LEU A 167 0.94 8.30 64.63
CA LEU A 167 -0.16 9.28 64.50
C LEU A 167 -0.79 9.32 63.09
N ILE A 168 -1.81 8.52 62.80
CA ILE A 168 -3.23 8.65 63.20
C ILE A 168 -3.86 9.97 62.73
N ASN A 169 -4.76 9.81 61.74
CA ASN A 169 -5.97 10.58 61.42
C ASN A 169 -5.86 12.09 61.17
N ALA A 170 -6.31 12.54 59.99
CA ALA A 170 -7.55 13.34 59.84
C ALA A 170 -7.62 14.07 58.47
N ASN A 171 -8.83 14.13 57.94
CA ASN A 171 -9.39 15.15 57.04
C ASN A 171 -9.10 15.11 55.52
N THR A 172 -10.06 14.51 54.81
CA THR A 172 -11.08 15.18 53.99
C THR A 172 -10.70 16.42 53.15
N THR A 173 -11.16 16.36 51.89
CA THR A 173 -11.61 17.41 50.95
C THR A 173 -10.64 18.12 49.98
N LEU A 174 -11.08 18.07 48.71
CA LEU A 174 -10.98 19.08 47.63
C LEU A 174 -9.61 19.30 46.95
N SER A 175 -9.46 18.75 45.73
CA SER A 175 -9.43 19.57 44.50
C SER A 175 -9.18 18.68 43.27
N SER A 176 -10.06 18.83 42.28
CA SER A 176 -10.01 18.25 40.93
C SER A 176 -8.91 18.88 40.06
N GLY A 177 -8.22 18.07 39.25
CA GLY A 177 -7.34 18.59 38.18
C GLY A 177 -6.57 17.52 37.39
N SER A 178 -7.17 17.05 36.28
CA SER A 178 -6.54 16.70 34.99
C SER A 178 -5.11 16.11 34.93
N GLU A 179 -4.96 14.77 34.87
CA GLU A 179 -3.73 14.11 34.39
C GLU A 179 -3.93 12.74 33.67
N ASP A 180 -5.06 12.50 32.97
CA ASP A 180 -5.30 11.19 32.31
C ASP A 180 -5.00 11.10 30.79
N SER A 181 -4.36 12.11 30.17
CA SER A 181 -4.22 12.16 28.70
C SER A 181 -2.86 11.72 28.12
N GLU A 182 -1.85 11.38 28.93
CA GLU A 182 -0.50 11.07 28.41
C GLU A 182 -0.12 9.58 28.33
N ASP A 183 -0.91 8.68 28.93
CA ASP A 183 -0.59 7.25 28.96
C ASP A 183 -1.30 6.42 27.87
N GLU A 184 -2.42 6.92 27.33
CA GLU A 184 -3.08 6.32 26.15
C GLU A 184 -2.28 6.50 24.85
N GLU A 185 -1.57 7.64 24.67
CA GLU A 185 -0.76 7.88 23.45
C GLU A 185 0.47 6.95 23.35
N LYS A 186 1.05 6.53 24.48
CA LYS A 186 2.28 5.72 24.49
C LYS A 186 2.02 4.25 24.14
N GLU A 187 0.89 3.68 24.56
CA GLU A 187 0.48 2.34 24.16
C GLU A 187 0.04 2.29 22.69
N HIS A 188 -0.73 3.28 22.23
CA HIS A 188 -1.16 3.39 20.84
C HIS A 188 0.03 3.45 19.86
N HIS A 189 1.10 4.19 20.21
CA HIS A 189 2.25 4.33 19.31
C HIS A 189 3.16 3.09 19.25
N ASN A 190 3.25 2.30 20.33
CA ASN A 190 4.07 1.09 20.38
C ASN A 190 3.36 -0.09 19.71
N GLY A 191 2.03 -0.21 19.90
CA GLY A 191 1.19 -1.16 19.18
C GLY A 191 1.22 -0.95 17.65
N ASN A 192 1.25 0.30 17.19
CA ASN A 192 1.25 0.63 15.77
C ASN A 192 2.60 0.29 15.08
N ARG A 193 3.72 0.31 15.79
CA ARG A 193 5.04 -0.08 15.25
C ARG A 193 5.24 -1.59 15.20
N HIS A 194 4.76 -2.33 16.20
CA HIS A 194 4.74 -3.78 16.13
C HIS A 194 3.78 -4.28 15.04
N LYS A 195 2.61 -3.65 14.88
CA LYS A 195 1.71 -3.90 13.73
C LYS A 195 2.38 -3.58 12.39
N LYS A 196 3.06 -2.42 12.22
CA LYS A 196 3.74 -2.08 10.95
C LYS A 196 4.89 -3.02 10.59
N LYS A 197 5.70 -3.47 11.56
CA LYS A 197 6.78 -4.46 11.32
C LYS A 197 6.24 -5.86 11.03
N LYS A 198 5.23 -6.34 11.77
CA LYS A 198 4.53 -7.61 11.47
C LYS A 198 3.87 -7.56 10.09
N LYS A 199 3.20 -6.45 9.73
CA LYS A 199 2.60 -6.24 8.40
C LYS A 199 3.63 -6.17 7.25
N LYS A 200 4.85 -5.68 7.47
CA LYS A 200 5.90 -5.70 6.42
C LYS A 200 6.48 -7.10 6.21
N ALA A 201 6.74 -7.84 7.30
CA ALA A 201 7.25 -9.22 7.22
C ALA A 201 6.20 -10.21 6.67
N SER A 202 4.92 -10.01 7.00
CA SER A 202 3.78 -10.76 6.43
C SER A 202 3.72 -10.59 4.90
N ARG A 203 3.77 -9.35 4.41
CA ARG A 203 3.67 -9.03 2.97
C ARG A 203 4.74 -9.64 2.08
N THR A 204 6.02 -9.60 2.48
CA THR A 204 7.10 -10.25 1.70
C THR A 204 7.00 -11.77 1.72
N THR A 205 6.48 -12.33 2.81
CA THR A 205 6.23 -13.77 2.92
C THR A 205 5.10 -14.21 1.96
N SER A 206 4.07 -13.38 1.77
CA SER A 206 2.97 -13.66 0.83
C SER A 206 3.41 -13.70 -0.63
N ILE A 207 4.24 -12.76 -1.09
CA ILE A 207 4.75 -12.76 -2.47
C ILE A 207 5.65 -13.98 -2.74
N PHE A 208 6.53 -14.32 -1.80
CA PHE A 208 7.39 -15.49 -1.95
C PHE A 208 6.60 -16.81 -1.96
N ARG A 209 5.55 -16.91 -1.15
CA ARG A 209 4.64 -18.06 -1.15
C ARG A 209 3.84 -18.17 -2.44
N LEU A 210 3.44 -17.04 -3.05
CA LEU A 210 2.83 -17.00 -4.38
C LEU A 210 3.78 -17.53 -5.45
N LEU A 211 5.03 -17.07 -5.46
CA LEU A 211 6.06 -17.58 -6.37
C LEU A 211 6.29 -19.08 -6.19
N LYS A 212 6.23 -19.58 -4.95
CA LYS A 212 6.31 -21.03 -4.67
C LYS A 212 5.11 -21.79 -5.25
N LEU A 213 3.91 -21.22 -5.22
CA LEU A 213 2.70 -21.81 -5.81
C LEU A 213 2.74 -21.85 -7.34
N SER A 214 3.47 -20.91 -7.94
CA SER A 214 3.71 -20.84 -9.40
C SER A 214 4.82 -21.77 -9.88
N LYS A 215 5.47 -22.54 -9.00
CA LYS A 215 6.61 -23.40 -9.35
C LYS A 215 6.26 -24.39 -10.46
N ASP A 216 5.07 -24.96 -10.48
CA ASP A 216 4.68 -25.95 -11.49
C ASP A 216 4.50 -25.35 -12.89
N ASP A 217 4.29 -24.03 -12.99
CA ASP A 217 4.10 -23.30 -14.25
C ASP A 217 5.37 -22.51 -14.66
N TRP A 218 6.53 -22.83 -14.07
CA TRP A 218 7.82 -22.21 -14.40
C TRP A 218 8.21 -22.22 -15.89
N PRO A 219 7.91 -23.25 -16.73
CA PRO A 219 8.30 -23.19 -18.14
C PRO A 219 7.54 -22.10 -18.90
N PHE A 220 6.25 -21.89 -18.60
CA PHE A 220 5.45 -20.83 -19.22
C PHE A 220 5.93 -19.45 -18.79
N ILE A 221 6.30 -19.29 -17.51
CA ILE A 221 6.84 -18.05 -16.96
C ILE A 221 8.20 -17.75 -17.59
N LEU A 222 9.09 -18.74 -17.71
CA LEU A 222 10.41 -18.56 -18.30
C LEU A 222 10.32 -18.23 -19.80
N ALA A 223 9.49 -18.95 -20.55
CA ALA A 223 9.24 -18.67 -21.96
C ALA A 223 8.61 -17.28 -22.15
N GLY A 224 7.63 -16.92 -21.31
CA GLY A 224 7.03 -15.58 -21.29
C GLY A 224 8.06 -14.48 -21.01
N PHE A 225 8.98 -14.70 -20.07
CA PHE A 225 10.05 -13.75 -19.77
C PHE A 225 11.06 -13.63 -20.92
N PHE A 226 11.39 -14.72 -21.60
CA PHE A 226 12.22 -14.66 -22.81
C PHE A 226 11.58 -13.79 -23.90
N PHE A 227 10.30 -14.02 -24.21
CA PHE A 227 9.57 -13.19 -25.16
C PHE A 227 9.38 -11.74 -24.68
N LEU A 228 9.33 -11.49 -23.37
CA LEU A 228 9.36 -10.15 -22.80
C LEU A 228 10.66 -9.42 -23.11
N LEU A 229 11.81 -10.08 -22.92
CA LEU A 229 13.10 -9.48 -23.26
C LEU A 229 13.21 -9.21 -24.76
N CYS A 230 12.76 -10.13 -25.61
CA CYS A 230 12.74 -9.93 -27.06
C CYS A 230 11.83 -8.77 -27.47
N ALA A 231 10.60 -8.70 -26.94
CA ALA A 231 9.65 -7.64 -27.26
C ALA A 231 10.13 -6.27 -26.77
N ALA A 232 10.50 -6.17 -25.49
CA ALA A 232 10.99 -4.92 -24.91
C ALA A 232 12.29 -4.46 -25.58
N GLY A 233 13.21 -5.39 -25.89
CA GLY A 233 14.42 -5.08 -26.64
C GLY A 233 14.10 -4.52 -28.02
N ALA A 234 13.22 -5.18 -28.78
CA ALA A 234 12.82 -4.73 -30.11
C ALA A 234 12.09 -3.36 -30.09
N GLU A 235 11.18 -3.14 -29.13
CA GLU A 235 10.51 -1.85 -28.93
C GLU A 235 11.51 -0.72 -28.69
N VAL A 236 12.54 -0.94 -27.85
CA VAL A 236 13.58 0.04 -27.57
C VAL A 236 14.40 0.40 -28.82
N PHE A 237 14.50 -0.44 -29.85
CA PHE A 237 15.19 -0.05 -31.09
C PHE A 237 14.35 0.86 -32.00
N LEU A 238 13.03 0.92 -31.81
CA LEU A 238 12.13 1.60 -32.73
C LEU A 238 12.40 3.12 -32.80
N PRO A 239 12.57 3.86 -31.69
CA PRO A 239 12.90 5.28 -31.75
C PRO A 239 14.23 5.58 -32.44
N TYR A 240 15.23 4.72 -32.29
CA TYR A 240 16.53 4.86 -32.95
C TYR A 240 16.42 4.76 -34.48
N TYR A 241 15.70 3.76 -34.99
CA TYR A 241 15.50 3.63 -36.43
C TYR A 241 14.61 4.74 -37.00
N THR A 242 13.64 5.25 -36.24
CA THR A 242 12.88 6.45 -36.63
C THR A 242 13.79 7.65 -36.87
N GLY A 243 14.81 7.86 -36.02
CA GLY A 243 15.81 8.91 -36.24
C GLY A 243 16.68 8.67 -37.47
N GLN A 244 17.11 7.43 -37.71
CA GLN A 244 17.87 7.08 -38.92
C GLN A 244 17.05 7.32 -40.20
N VAL A 245 15.75 7.02 -40.18
CA VAL A 245 14.86 7.31 -41.30
C VAL A 245 14.82 8.81 -41.57
N ILE A 246 14.71 9.63 -40.52
CA ILE A 246 14.71 11.10 -40.65
C ILE A 246 16.05 11.62 -41.19
N ASP A 247 17.17 11.13 -40.68
CA ASP A 247 18.50 11.53 -41.17
C ASP A 247 18.73 11.09 -42.62
N GLY A 248 18.24 9.90 -43.01
CA GLY A 248 18.28 9.41 -44.39
C GLY A 248 17.51 10.32 -45.37
N ILE A 249 16.40 10.91 -44.92
CA ILE A 249 15.59 11.85 -45.70
C ILE A 249 16.24 13.24 -45.75
N VAL A 250 16.64 13.77 -44.59
CA VAL A 250 17.02 15.19 -44.45
C VAL A 250 18.48 15.43 -44.84
N ILE A 251 19.40 14.56 -44.43
CA ILE A 251 20.84 14.75 -44.60
C ILE A 251 21.32 14.06 -45.87
N GLU A 252 21.00 12.77 -46.02
CA GLU A 252 21.61 11.93 -47.05
C GLU A 252 20.85 11.94 -48.38
N GLN A 253 19.55 12.29 -48.35
CA GLN A 253 18.65 12.33 -49.51
C GLN A 253 18.75 11.08 -50.41
N SER A 254 19.02 9.92 -49.81
CA SER A 254 19.25 8.66 -50.51
C SER A 254 18.11 7.68 -50.27
N TYR A 255 17.49 7.22 -51.36
CA TYR A 255 16.46 6.19 -51.30
C TYR A 255 16.98 4.88 -50.71
N GLU A 256 18.25 4.50 -50.94
CA GLU A 256 18.78 3.23 -50.44
C GLU A 256 18.85 3.19 -48.91
N LYS A 257 19.36 4.25 -48.27
CA LYS A 257 19.48 4.30 -46.80
C LYS A 257 18.13 4.45 -46.13
N PHE A 258 17.23 5.23 -46.73
CA PHE A 258 15.83 5.31 -46.32
C PHE A 258 15.15 3.94 -46.38
N THR A 259 15.22 3.24 -47.53
CA THR A 259 14.60 1.93 -47.72
C THR A 259 15.19 0.89 -46.78
N ASN A 260 16.52 0.87 -46.57
CA ASN A 260 17.15 -0.04 -45.62
C ASN A 260 16.68 0.20 -44.18
N ALA A 261 16.59 1.46 -43.74
CA ALA A 261 16.09 1.79 -42.41
C ALA A 261 14.63 1.37 -42.22
N ILE A 262 13.77 1.60 -43.22
CA ILE A 262 12.36 1.16 -43.21
C ILE A 262 12.24 -0.37 -43.19
N ILE A 263 13.04 -1.10 -43.98
CA ILE A 263 13.03 -2.57 -44.00
C ILE A 263 13.39 -3.10 -42.61
N ILE A 264 14.47 -2.59 -42.00
CA ILE A 264 14.88 -3.01 -40.67
C ILE A 264 13.80 -2.66 -39.62
N MET A 265 13.25 -1.45 -39.67
CA MET A 265 12.17 -1.03 -38.78
C MET A 265 10.92 -1.92 -38.91
N SER A 266 10.56 -2.33 -40.12
CA SER A 266 9.44 -3.25 -40.37
C SER A 266 9.71 -4.64 -39.80
N ALA A 267 10.94 -5.15 -39.95
CA ALA A 267 11.35 -6.44 -39.39
C ALA A 267 11.36 -6.43 -37.85
N ILE A 268 11.85 -5.34 -37.24
CA ILE A 268 11.82 -5.12 -35.79
C ILE A 268 10.38 -5.04 -35.29
N SER A 269 9.51 -4.31 -35.98
CA SER A 269 8.10 -4.15 -35.60
C SER A 269 7.35 -5.48 -35.66
N LEU A 270 7.57 -6.29 -36.71
CA LEU A 270 6.97 -7.62 -36.83
C LEU A 270 7.46 -8.56 -35.73
N THR A 271 8.77 -8.54 -35.44
CA THR A 271 9.38 -9.34 -34.37
C THR A 271 8.85 -8.92 -33.00
N ALA A 272 8.74 -7.61 -32.74
CA ALA A 272 8.19 -7.06 -31.52
C ALA A 272 6.73 -7.47 -31.34
N GLY A 273 5.90 -7.35 -32.37
CA GLY A 273 4.49 -7.74 -32.35
C GLY A 273 4.32 -9.24 -32.07
N PHE A 274 5.10 -10.09 -32.73
CA PHE A 274 5.08 -11.54 -32.50
C PHE A 274 5.52 -11.91 -31.08
N ALA A 275 6.62 -11.33 -30.60
CA ALA A 275 7.12 -11.56 -29.25
C ALA A 275 6.16 -11.04 -28.18
N ALA A 276 5.56 -9.86 -28.37
CA ALA A 276 4.57 -9.29 -27.46
C ALA A 276 3.30 -10.16 -27.38
N GLY A 277 2.82 -10.67 -28.52
CA GLY A 277 1.69 -11.59 -28.58
C GLY A 277 1.97 -12.92 -27.89
N SER A 278 3.14 -13.51 -28.15
CA SER A 278 3.56 -14.77 -27.52
C SER A 278 3.76 -14.63 -26.00
N ARG A 279 4.40 -13.54 -25.55
CA ARG A 279 4.49 -13.18 -24.13
C ARG A 279 3.11 -13.09 -23.49
N GLY A 280 2.21 -12.31 -24.10
CA GLY A 280 0.85 -12.09 -23.59
C GLY A 280 0.10 -13.41 -23.43
N CYS A 281 0.16 -14.28 -24.44
CA CYS A 281 -0.46 -15.60 -24.42
C CYS A 281 0.11 -16.49 -23.31
N LEU A 282 1.43 -16.68 -23.25
CA LEU A 282 2.08 -17.58 -22.29
C LEU A 282 1.88 -17.14 -20.84
N LEU A 283 2.01 -15.84 -20.56
CA LEU A 283 1.82 -15.32 -19.21
C LEU A 283 0.35 -15.36 -18.79
N LEU A 284 -0.59 -15.04 -19.68
CA LEU A 284 -2.02 -15.14 -19.39
C LEU A 284 -2.42 -16.59 -19.08
N LEU A 285 -1.92 -17.56 -19.85
CA LEU A 285 -2.13 -18.98 -19.58
C LEU A 285 -1.57 -19.40 -18.21
N ALA A 286 -0.35 -18.97 -17.88
CA ALA A 286 0.27 -19.24 -16.59
C ALA A 286 -0.57 -18.66 -15.43
N MET A 287 -1.09 -17.44 -15.58
CA MET A 287 -1.90 -16.79 -14.54
C MET A 287 -3.26 -17.46 -14.36
N ASN A 288 -3.92 -17.86 -15.45
CA ASN A 288 -5.18 -18.60 -15.37
C ASN A 288 -5.01 -19.96 -14.68
N ARG A 289 -3.92 -20.69 -14.98
CA ARG A 289 -3.59 -21.95 -14.30
C ARG A 289 -3.33 -21.76 -12.80
N LEU A 290 -2.58 -20.72 -12.45
CA LEU A 290 -2.34 -20.33 -11.07
C LEU A 290 -3.67 -20.01 -10.35
N GLY A 291 -4.56 -19.25 -10.99
CA GLY A 291 -5.88 -18.91 -10.44
C GLY A 291 -6.74 -20.13 -10.15
N LEU A 292 -6.79 -21.10 -11.08
CA LEU A 292 -7.48 -22.37 -10.85
C LEU A 292 -6.85 -23.16 -9.69
N ARG A 293 -5.52 -23.23 -9.61
CA ARG A 293 -4.82 -23.91 -8.51
C ARG A 293 -5.11 -23.25 -7.16
N VAL A 294 -5.05 -21.93 -7.08
CA VAL A 294 -5.36 -21.16 -5.86
C VAL A 294 -6.80 -21.43 -5.41
N ARG A 295 -7.78 -21.36 -6.31
CA ARG A 295 -9.19 -21.63 -5.99
C ARG A 295 -9.42 -23.06 -5.52
N ASN A 296 -8.80 -24.05 -6.17
CA ASN A 296 -8.90 -25.46 -5.76
C ASN A 296 -8.28 -25.71 -4.38
N LEU A 297 -7.08 -25.17 -4.13
CA LEU A 297 -6.42 -25.30 -2.82
C LEU A 297 -7.19 -24.58 -1.72
N LEU A 298 -7.71 -23.38 -2.00
CA LEU A 298 -8.51 -22.62 -1.05
C LEU A 298 -9.81 -23.33 -0.72
N PHE A 299 -10.54 -23.80 -1.74
CA PHE A 299 -11.78 -24.56 -1.52
C PHE A 299 -11.50 -25.86 -0.75
N GLY A 300 -10.45 -26.60 -1.11
CA GLY A 300 -10.02 -27.80 -0.38
C GLY A 300 -9.63 -27.51 1.06
N ALA A 301 -8.99 -26.37 1.35
CA ALA A 301 -8.67 -25.93 2.71
C ALA A 301 -9.92 -25.55 3.51
N ILE A 302 -10.89 -24.85 2.89
CA ILE A 302 -12.17 -24.50 3.51
C ILE A 302 -12.94 -25.77 3.89
N MET A 303 -12.98 -26.77 3.00
CA MET A 303 -13.71 -28.02 3.26
C MET A 303 -13.13 -28.88 4.39
N LYS A 304 -11.88 -28.65 4.79
CA LYS A 304 -11.25 -29.33 5.94
C LYS A 304 -11.56 -28.66 7.29
N GLN A 305 -12.19 -27.49 7.30
CA GLN A 305 -12.42 -26.72 8.53
C GLN A 305 -13.55 -27.31 9.38
N GLU A 306 -13.46 -27.12 10.69
CA GLU A 306 -14.47 -27.57 11.65
C GLU A 306 -15.79 -26.80 11.53
N THR A 307 -16.92 -27.37 11.94
CA THR A 307 -18.24 -26.69 11.90
C THR A 307 -18.23 -25.33 12.62
N GLY A 308 -17.48 -25.20 13.71
CA GLY A 308 -17.34 -23.93 14.44
C GLY A 308 -16.66 -22.79 13.66
N PHE A 309 -15.97 -23.08 12.54
CA PHE A 309 -15.50 -22.07 11.59
C PHE A 309 -16.68 -21.48 10.81
N PHE A 310 -17.57 -22.34 10.30
CA PHE A 310 -18.74 -21.95 9.52
C PHE A 310 -19.81 -21.26 10.39
N ASP A 311 -19.88 -21.57 11.69
CA ASP A 311 -20.76 -20.87 12.63
C ASP A 311 -20.35 -19.40 12.86
N LYS A 312 -19.07 -19.07 12.65
CA LYS A 312 -18.51 -17.73 12.91
C LYS A 312 -18.46 -16.85 11.67
N ILE A 313 -18.32 -17.44 10.50
CA ILE A 313 -18.05 -16.71 9.25
C ILE A 313 -19.25 -16.88 8.34
N GLN A 314 -19.78 -15.77 7.84
CA GLN A 314 -20.91 -15.78 6.92
C GLN A 314 -20.53 -16.43 5.59
N THR A 315 -21.45 -17.21 5.01
CA THR A 315 -21.26 -17.84 3.69
C THR A 315 -20.92 -16.82 2.59
N GLY A 316 -21.49 -15.61 2.66
CA GLY A 316 -21.17 -14.53 1.73
C GLY A 316 -19.71 -14.09 1.79
N GLU A 317 -19.11 -14.05 2.99
CA GLU A 317 -17.68 -13.74 3.14
C GLU A 317 -16.84 -14.85 2.50
N ILE A 318 -17.12 -16.13 2.78
CA ILE A 318 -16.37 -17.26 2.20
C ILE A 318 -16.42 -17.23 0.67
N THR A 319 -17.60 -17.04 0.08
CA THR A 319 -17.77 -16.96 -1.37
C THR A 319 -17.03 -15.76 -1.96
N SER A 320 -17.04 -14.61 -1.28
CA SER A 320 -16.28 -13.42 -1.69
C SER A 320 -14.77 -13.66 -1.65
N ARG A 321 -14.24 -14.32 -0.61
CA ARG A 321 -12.83 -14.71 -0.54
C ARG A 321 -12.44 -15.68 -1.67
N LEU A 322 -13.30 -16.65 -1.97
CA LEU A 322 -13.06 -17.66 -3.00
C LEU A 322 -13.12 -17.08 -4.43
N THR A 323 -13.91 -16.04 -4.63
CA THR A 323 -14.07 -15.37 -5.92
C THR A 323 -13.18 -14.13 -6.02
N SER A 324 -13.56 -13.02 -5.40
CA SER A 324 -12.87 -11.73 -5.50
C SER A 324 -11.41 -11.82 -5.07
N ASP A 325 -11.13 -12.19 -3.82
CA ASP A 325 -9.76 -12.12 -3.30
C ASP A 325 -8.82 -13.13 -3.96
N ALA A 326 -9.31 -14.33 -4.27
CA ALA A 326 -8.54 -15.33 -5.00
C ALA A 326 -8.19 -14.85 -6.42
N THR A 327 -9.12 -14.18 -7.10
CA THR A 327 -8.91 -13.59 -8.44
C THR A 327 -7.89 -12.46 -8.38
N THR A 328 -8.05 -11.52 -7.45
CA THR A 328 -7.09 -10.44 -7.23
C THR A 328 -5.70 -10.98 -6.90
N MET A 329 -5.61 -12.04 -6.09
CA MET A 329 -4.35 -12.67 -5.73
C MET A 329 -3.65 -13.35 -6.92
N SER A 330 -4.37 -14.07 -7.79
CA SER A 330 -3.76 -14.79 -8.91
C SER A 330 -3.54 -13.94 -10.15
N GLU A 331 -4.53 -13.13 -10.54
CA GLU A 331 -4.51 -12.37 -11.79
C GLU A 331 -3.81 -11.03 -11.61
N SER A 332 -4.19 -10.25 -10.58
CA SER A 332 -3.63 -8.91 -10.40
C SER A 332 -2.15 -8.97 -10.03
N VAL A 333 -1.70 -9.92 -9.19
CA VAL A 333 -0.26 -10.05 -8.88
C VAL A 333 0.54 -10.38 -10.13
N GLY A 334 0.06 -11.32 -10.94
CA GLY A 334 0.71 -11.75 -12.17
C GLY A 334 0.83 -10.65 -13.22
N LEU A 335 -0.28 -9.97 -13.49
CA LEU A 335 -0.36 -8.88 -14.45
C LEU A 335 0.56 -7.72 -14.03
N ASN A 336 0.49 -7.31 -12.76
CA ASN A 336 1.33 -6.24 -12.22
C ASN A 336 2.82 -6.60 -12.32
N ILE A 337 3.23 -7.81 -11.94
CA ILE A 337 4.64 -8.24 -12.07
C ILE A 337 5.09 -8.21 -13.54
N ASN A 338 4.25 -8.67 -14.46
CA ASN A 338 4.57 -8.65 -15.90
C ASN A 338 4.75 -7.21 -16.42
N ILE A 339 3.84 -6.29 -16.09
CA ILE A 339 3.98 -4.88 -16.50
C ILE A 339 5.23 -4.29 -15.86
N PHE A 340 5.42 -4.42 -14.54
CA PHE A 340 6.60 -3.93 -13.84
C PHE A 340 7.91 -4.35 -14.51
N LEU A 341 8.02 -5.64 -14.82
CA LEU A 341 9.24 -6.21 -15.38
C LEU A 341 9.48 -5.75 -16.82
N ARG A 342 8.41 -5.62 -17.62
CA ARG A 342 8.47 -5.03 -18.97
C ARG A 342 8.94 -3.58 -18.90
N SER A 343 8.26 -2.75 -18.12
CA SER A 343 8.57 -1.32 -17.99
C SER A 343 9.97 -1.12 -17.41
N LEU A 344 10.44 -1.98 -16.50
CA LEU A 344 11.80 -1.95 -15.98
C LEU A 344 12.85 -2.26 -17.06
N VAL A 345 12.68 -3.34 -17.83
CA VAL A 345 13.60 -3.71 -18.92
C VAL A 345 13.63 -2.60 -19.98
N LYS A 346 12.46 -2.08 -20.32
CA LYS A 346 12.28 -0.99 -21.29
C LYS A 346 12.95 0.30 -20.81
N ALA A 347 12.69 0.73 -19.57
CA ALA A 347 13.34 1.90 -18.96
C ALA A 347 14.87 1.78 -18.96
N ILE A 348 15.42 0.61 -18.61
CA ILE A 348 16.87 0.35 -18.66
C ILE A 348 17.39 0.48 -20.09
N GLY A 349 16.72 -0.15 -21.07
CA GLY A 349 17.08 -0.07 -22.48
C GLY A 349 17.07 1.38 -22.99
N THR A 350 15.95 2.08 -22.78
CA THR A 350 15.77 3.49 -23.15
C THR A 350 16.83 4.38 -22.51
N CYS A 351 17.12 4.22 -21.22
CA CYS A 351 18.20 4.97 -20.55
C CYS A 351 19.56 4.74 -21.22
N VAL A 352 19.91 3.50 -21.54
CA VAL A 352 21.19 3.17 -22.22
C VAL A 352 21.27 3.85 -23.59
N PHE A 353 20.18 3.87 -24.37
CA PHE A 353 20.15 4.54 -25.66
C PHE A 353 20.21 6.07 -25.55
N MET A 354 19.51 6.66 -24.57
CA MET A 354 19.58 8.10 -24.32
C MET A 354 21.01 8.54 -24.00
N PHE A 355 21.71 7.82 -23.11
CA PHE A 355 23.11 8.11 -22.80
C PHE A 355 24.05 7.95 -24.00
N LYS A 356 23.79 6.97 -24.87
CA LYS A 356 24.57 6.76 -26.11
C LYS A 356 24.34 7.85 -27.14
N LEU A 357 23.11 8.36 -27.27
CA LEU A 357 22.77 9.43 -28.20
C LEU A 357 23.34 10.77 -27.73
N SER A 358 23.02 11.18 -26.51
CA SER A 358 23.54 12.40 -25.91
C SER A 358 23.47 12.32 -24.39
N TRP A 359 24.63 12.20 -23.76
CA TRP A 359 24.75 12.29 -22.31
C TRP A 359 24.32 13.66 -21.77
N GLN A 360 24.49 14.73 -22.56
CA GLN A 360 24.12 16.10 -22.17
C GLN A 360 22.58 16.24 -22.11
N LEU A 361 21.87 15.79 -23.14
CA LEU A 361 20.39 15.81 -23.12
C LEU A 361 19.83 14.86 -22.06
N THR A 362 20.47 13.71 -21.84
CA THR A 362 20.05 12.78 -20.77
C THR A 362 20.10 13.45 -19.40
N LEU A 363 21.14 14.25 -19.14
CA LEU A 363 21.23 15.02 -17.91
C LEU A 363 20.13 16.07 -17.78
N VAL A 364 19.76 16.74 -18.88
CA VAL A 364 18.61 17.66 -18.89
C VAL A 364 17.32 16.93 -18.51
N THR A 365 17.08 15.73 -19.06
CA THR A 365 15.89 14.94 -18.70
C THR A 365 15.90 14.51 -17.23
N PHE A 366 17.07 14.14 -16.69
CA PHE A 366 17.19 13.71 -15.30
C PHE A 366 17.02 14.84 -14.28
N ILE A 367 17.27 16.10 -14.65
CA ILE A 367 16.88 17.26 -13.83
C ILE A 367 15.36 17.25 -13.53
N GLY A 368 14.56 16.77 -14.48
CA GLY A 368 13.10 16.72 -14.34
C GLY A 368 12.61 15.72 -13.29
N LEU A 369 13.23 14.53 -13.25
CA LEU A 369 12.81 13.42 -12.40
C LEU A 369 12.66 13.76 -10.90
N PRO A 370 13.65 14.35 -10.19
CA PRO A 370 13.51 14.63 -8.76
C PRO A 370 12.45 15.68 -8.47
N ILE A 371 12.17 16.59 -9.41
CA ILE A 371 11.12 17.61 -9.26
C ILE A 371 9.74 16.94 -9.32
N ILE A 372 9.51 16.08 -10.32
CA ILE A 372 8.27 15.29 -10.47
C ILE A 372 8.07 14.43 -9.22
N ILE A 373 9.07 13.65 -8.82
CA ILE A 373 9.00 12.78 -7.63
C ILE A 373 8.69 13.61 -6.36
N GLY A 374 9.34 14.76 -6.20
CA GLY A 374 9.12 15.65 -5.06
C GLY A 374 7.68 16.19 -5.00
N PHE A 375 7.13 16.60 -6.14
CA PHE A 375 5.76 17.11 -6.22
C PHE A 375 4.72 15.98 -6.03
N SER A 376 4.91 14.83 -6.68
CA SER A 376 4.04 13.66 -6.56
C SER A 376 4.02 13.09 -5.14
N THR A 377 5.14 13.07 -4.43
CA THR A 377 5.16 12.63 -3.02
C THR A 377 4.41 13.60 -2.09
N LEU A 378 4.52 14.91 -2.32
CA LEU A 378 3.79 15.91 -1.56
C LEU A 378 2.27 15.78 -1.78
N TYR A 379 1.86 15.65 -3.05
CA TYR A 379 0.47 15.42 -3.40
C TYR A 379 -0.05 14.10 -2.82
N GLY A 380 0.72 13.01 -2.94
CA GLY A 380 0.36 11.70 -2.41
C GLY A 380 0.11 11.71 -0.89
N GLU A 381 0.94 12.39 -0.11
CA GLU A 381 0.73 12.55 1.34
C GLU A 381 -0.56 13.34 1.68
N TYR A 382 -0.86 14.37 0.89
CA TYR A 382 -2.08 15.15 1.04
C TYR A 382 -3.32 14.33 0.66
N TYR A 383 -3.24 13.64 -0.48
CA TYR A 383 -4.27 12.74 -0.98
C TYR A 383 -4.59 11.62 0.02
N GLU A 384 -3.58 10.98 0.61
CA GLU A 384 -3.78 9.91 1.60
C GLU A 384 -4.56 10.40 2.83
N LYS A 385 -4.34 11.64 3.28
CA LYS A 385 -5.09 12.23 4.40
C LYS A 385 -6.53 12.51 4.02
N LEU A 386 -6.73 13.15 2.86
CA LEU A 386 -8.06 13.51 2.39
C LEU A 386 -8.91 12.27 2.08
N SER A 387 -8.30 11.24 1.49
CA SER A 387 -8.96 9.95 1.23
C SER A 387 -9.42 9.26 2.51
N LYS A 388 -8.64 9.34 3.60
CA LYS A 388 -9.08 8.85 4.92
C LYS A 388 -10.26 9.64 5.47
N GLU A 389 -10.22 10.96 5.41
CA GLU A 389 -11.34 11.80 5.86
C GLU A 389 -12.62 11.48 5.07
N ILE A 390 -12.50 11.26 3.75
CA ILE A 390 -13.62 10.85 2.89
C ILE A 390 -14.17 9.48 3.30
N GLN A 391 -13.30 8.51 3.58
CA GLN A 391 -13.70 7.19 4.05
C GLN A 391 -14.42 7.26 5.41
N ASP A 392 -13.94 8.10 6.32
CA ASP A 392 -14.55 8.30 7.64
C ASP A 392 -15.95 8.93 7.51
N THR A 393 -16.13 9.96 6.67
CA THR A 393 -17.46 10.57 6.45
C THR A 393 -18.42 9.63 5.72
N LEU A 394 -17.93 8.82 4.78
CA LEU A 394 -18.73 7.78 4.13
C LEU A 394 -19.14 6.68 5.10
N ALA A 395 -18.28 6.27 6.03
CA ALA A 395 -18.62 5.31 7.06
C ALA A 395 -19.77 5.81 7.93
N ILE A 396 -19.79 7.09 8.29
CA ILE A 396 -20.90 7.71 9.04
C ILE A 396 -22.21 7.67 8.23
N ALA A 397 -22.16 7.97 6.94
CA ALA A 397 -23.34 7.87 6.06
C ALA A 397 -23.83 6.42 5.94
N ASN A 398 -22.91 5.46 5.81
CA ASN A 398 -23.23 4.04 5.74
C ASN A 398 -23.87 3.53 7.04
N ASN A 399 -23.39 3.98 8.21
CA ASN A 399 -23.99 3.63 9.50
C ASN A 399 -25.45 4.09 9.58
N VAL A 400 -25.76 5.30 9.06
CA VAL A 400 -27.14 5.78 8.96
C VAL A 400 -27.98 4.84 8.08
N ALA A 401 -27.48 4.47 6.90
CA ALA A 401 -28.19 3.56 6.02
C ALA A 401 -28.40 2.18 6.65
N GLU A 402 -27.38 1.63 7.32
CA GLU A 402 -27.46 0.34 8.01
C GLU A 402 -28.49 0.35 9.14
N GLU A 403 -28.50 1.39 9.98
CA GLU A 403 -29.48 1.59 11.06
C GLU A 403 -30.91 1.68 10.49
N THR A 404 -31.12 2.52 9.46
CA THR A 404 -32.43 2.72 8.84
C THR A 404 -32.94 1.44 8.17
N CYS A 405 -32.08 0.72 7.44
CA CYS A 405 -32.46 -0.52 6.75
C CYS A 405 -32.70 -1.69 7.72
N SER A 406 -31.85 -1.85 8.74
CA SER A 406 -32.02 -2.90 9.76
C SER A 406 -33.29 -2.67 10.60
N SER A 407 -33.65 -1.41 10.83
CA SER A 407 -34.82 -1.00 11.62
C SER A 407 -36.01 -0.54 10.75
N MET A 408 -36.12 -1.02 9.51
CA MET A 408 -37.11 -0.54 8.54
C MET A 408 -38.57 -0.63 9.05
N LYS A 409 -38.89 -1.65 9.86
CA LYS A 409 -40.23 -1.80 10.48
C LYS A 409 -40.56 -0.62 11.40
N THR A 410 -39.58 -0.16 12.18
CA THR A 410 -39.71 0.99 13.08
C THR A 410 -39.85 2.29 12.27
N VAL A 411 -39.03 2.48 11.24
CA VAL A 411 -39.12 3.68 10.38
C VAL A 411 -40.51 3.79 9.75
N ARG A 412 -41.06 2.67 9.26
CA ARG A 412 -42.41 2.58 8.69
C ARG A 412 -43.51 2.79 9.73
N SER A 413 -43.34 2.30 10.96
CA SER A 413 -44.34 2.52 12.02
C SER A 413 -44.48 3.98 12.42
N PHE A 414 -43.41 4.77 12.26
CA PHE A 414 -43.41 6.22 12.49
C PHE A 414 -43.62 7.05 11.21
N ALA A 415 -43.83 6.43 10.04
CA ALA A 415 -43.97 7.10 8.74
C ALA A 415 -42.85 8.14 8.46
N ASN A 416 -41.62 7.83 8.88
CA ASN A 416 -40.49 8.77 8.89
C ASN A 416 -39.48 8.56 7.76
N GLU A 417 -39.88 7.90 6.66
CA GLU A 417 -38.98 7.50 5.58
C GLU A 417 -38.32 8.70 4.88
N THR A 418 -39.07 9.79 4.67
CA THR A 418 -38.58 11.01 4.03
C THR A 418 -37.52 11.72 4.88
N ALA A 419 -37.70 11.74 6.20
CA ALA A 419 -36.72 12.32 7.11
C ALA A 419 -35.43 11.49 7.16
N GLU A 420 -35.53 10.16 7.13
CA GLU A 420 -34.36 9.28 7.08
C GLU A 420 -33.59 9.42 5.75
N VAL A 421 -34.28 9.58 4.63
CA VAL A 421 -33.66 9.92 3.34
C VAL A 421 -32.92 11.25 3.41
N GLN A 422 -33.53 12.27 4.03
CA GLN A 422 -32.88 13.57 4.21
C GLN A 422 -31.67 13.48 5.15
N ARG A 423 -31.77 12.72 6.24
CA ARG A 423 -30.68 12.45 7.19
C ARG A 423 -29.47 11.83 6.49
N TYR A 424 -29.70 10.83 5.63
CA TYR A 424 -28.64 10.22 4.82
C TYR A 424 -28.04 11.22 3.81
N LYS A 425 -28.89 12.00 3.13
CA LYS A 425 -28.46 13.03 2.18
C LYS A 425 -27.58 14.09 2.85
N ASP A 426 -27.93 14.54 4.05
CA ASP A 426 -27.15 15.53 4.80
C ASP A 426 -25.75 14.99 5.16
N LYS A 427 -25.66 13.72 5.57
CA LYS A 427 -24.36 13.06 5.81
C LYS A 427 -23.53 12.91 4.53
N LEU A 428 -24.17 12.62 3.40
CA LEU A 428 -23.47 12.59 2.10
C LEU A 428 -22.95 13.97 1.65
N GLN A 429 -23.62 15.06 2.02
CA GLN A 429 -23.13 16.40 1.71
C GLN A 429 -21.78 16.70 2.37
N ASP A 430 -21.50 16.13 3.55
CA ASP A 430 -20.21 16.30 4.20
C ASP A 430 -19.09 15.60 3.41
N SER A 431 -19.33 14.37 2.93
CA SER A 431 -18.43 13.69 1.98
C SER A 431 -18.25 14.49 0.69
N TYR A 432 -19.33 15.09 0.16
CA TYR A 432 -19.26 15.90 -1.06
C TYR A 432 -18.35 17.14 -0.92
N LYS A 433 -18.33 17.79 0.25
CA LYS A 433 -17.41 18.92 0.52
C LYS A 433 -15.94 18.46 0.44
N LEU A 434 -15.64 17.24 0.90
CA LEU A 434 -14.29 16.67 0.81
C LEU A 434 -13.94 16.27 -0.63
N TYR A 435 -14.87 15.65 -1.37
CA TYR A 435 -14.68 15.37 -2.79
C TYR A 435 -14.38 16.62 -3.62
N LYS A 436 -15.00 17.77 -3.31
CA LYS A 436 -14.64 19.04 -3.97
C LYS A 436 -13.18 19.43 -3.73
N LYS A 437 -12.69 19.27 -2.50
CA LYS A 437 -11.28 19.55 -2.18
C LYS A 437 -10.34 18.58 -2.89
N GLU A 438 -10.74 17.30 -3.00
CA GLU A 438 -9.99 16.27 -3.70
C GLU A 438 -9.89 16.60 -5.19
N ALA A 439 -11.01 16.94 -5.83
CA ALA A 439 -11.06 17.33 -7.22
C ALA A 439 -10.20 18.56 -7.53
N LEU A 440 -10.24 19.59 -6.68
CA LEU A 440 -9.38 20.78 -6.84
C LEU A 440 -7.90 20.44 -6.68
N ALA A 441 -7.55 19.61 -5.70
CA ALA A 441 -6.17 19.18 -5.49
C ALA A 441 -5.67 18.31 -6.65
N TYR A 442 -6.49 17.41 -7.15
CA TYR A 442 -6.20 16.59 -8.33
C TYR A 442 -6.01 17.45 -9.58
N GLY A 443 -6.90 18.40 -9.84
CA GLY A 443 -6.77 19.33 -10.97
C GLY A 443 -5.48 20.14 -10.92
N ALA A 444 -5.13 20.67 -9.74
CA ALA A 444 -3.86 21.37 -9.55
C ALA A 444 -2.65 20.46 -9.74
N PHE A 445 -2.72 19.21 -9.28
CA PHE A 445 -1.67 18.22 -9.47
C PHE A 445 -1.45 17.90 -10.95
N MET A 446 -2.52 17.60 -11.68
CA MET A 446 -2.47 17.30 -13.12
C MET A 446 -1.90 18.48 -13.91
N TRP A 447 -2.35 19.71 -13.65
CA TRP A 447 -1.80 20.90 -14.30
C TRP A 447 -0.31 21.08 -14.04
N CYS A 448 0.13 20.94 -12.79
CA CYS A 448 1.55 21.07 -12.47
C CYS A 448 2.39 19.99 -13.15
N ASN A 449 1.92 18.74 -13.20
CA ASN A 449 2.64 17.64 -13.82
C ASN A 449 2.75 17.84 -15.35
N GLU A 450 1.63 18.11 -16.01
CA GLU A 450 1.55 18.33 -17.46
C GLU A 450 2.36 19.53 -17.94
N VAL A 451 2.23 20.67 -17.23
CA VAL A 451 3.03 21.87 -17.55
C VAL A 451 4.51 21.58 -17.39
N PHE A 452 4.89 20.81 -16.38
CA PHE A 452 6.29 20.45 -16.14
C PHE A 452 6.85 19.53 -17.23
N GLU A 453 6.10 18.50 -17.61
CA GLU A 453 6.46 17.56 -18.67
C GLU A 453 6.63 18.27 -20.03
N LEU A 454 5.65 19.10 -20.41
CA LEU A 454 5.72 19.90 -21.63
C LEU A 454 6.89 20.90 -21.60
N SER A 455 7.11 21.55 -20.45
CA SER A 455 8.24 22.46 -20.27
C SER A 455 9.59 21.75 -20.40
N LEU A 456 9.71 20.53 -19.87
CA LEU A 456 10.89 19.69 -20.01
C LEU A 456 11.12 19.32 -21.47
N THR A 457 10.07 18.97 -22.21
CA THR A 457 10.15 18.68 -23.65
C THR A 457 10.61 19.91 -24.45
N VAL A 458 10.07 21.09 -24.16
CA VAL A 458 10.52 22.35 -24.78
C VAL A 458 11.98 22.66 -24.45
N ALA A 459 12.41 22.44 -23.20
CA ALA A 459 13.80 22.61 -22.79
C ALA A 459 14.74 21.65 -23.53
N THR A 460 14.34 20.37 -23.68
CA THR A 460 15.07 19.38 -24.48
C THR A 460 15.15 19.80 -25.95
N LEU A 461 14.07 20.30 -26.56
CA LEU A 461 14.09 20.79 -27.93
C LEU A 461 15.03 21.99 -28.09
N TYR A 462 14.99 22.94 -27.16
CA TYR A 462 15.82 24.14 -27.23
C TYR A 462 17.31 23.79 -27.13
N TYR A 463 17.69 23.02 -26.11
CA TYR A 463 19.09 22.63 -25.92
C TYR A 463 19.55 21.61 -26.98
N GLY A 464 18.69 20.69 -27.37
CA GLY A 464 18.94 19.74 -28.44
C GLY A 464 19.10 20.42 -29.80
N GLY A 465 18.30 21.45 -30.09
CA GLY A 465 18.43 22.31 -31.26
C GLY A 465 19.78 23.03 -31.28
N HIS A 466 20.22 23.57 -30.13
CA HIS A 466 21.56 24.15 -30.00
C HIS A 466 22.67 23.13 -30.32
N LEU A 467 22.56 21.88 -29.85
CA LEU A 467 23.52 20.82 -30.17
C LEU A 467 23.55 20.46 -31.67
N VAL A 468 22.39 20.47 -32.33
CA VAL A 468 22.28 20.24 -33.78
C VAL A 468 22.89 21.39 -34.58
N LEU A 469 22.62 22.64 -34.18
CA LEU A 469 23.20 23.84 -34.82
C LEU A 469 24.73 23.86 -34.69
N ASN A 470 25.27 23.36 -33.56
CA ASN A 470 26.70 23.23 -33.33
C ASN A 470 27.33 21.98 -33.98
N LYS A 471 26.57 21.23 -34.80
CA LYS A 471 27.00 20.00 -35.51
C LYS A 471 27.52 18.89 -34.58
N THR A 472 27.11 18.89 -33.32
CA THR A 472 27.46 17.82 -32.35
C THR A 472 26.49 16.65 -32.41
N MET A 473 25.28 16.86 -32.95
CA MET A 473 24.22 15.88 -33.10
C MET A 473 23.44 16.13 -34.40
N THR A 474 22.82 15.08 -34.96
CA THR A 474 21.95 15.19 -36.14
C THR A 474 20.49 15.46 -35.75
N GLY A 475 19.68 15.94 -36.70
CA GLY A 475 18.25 16.16 -36.48
C GLY A 475 17.49 14.87 -36.17
N GLY A 476 17.83 13.75 -36.83
CA GLY A 476 17.27 12.44 -36.55
C GLY A 476 17.61 11.94 -35.14
N ASN A 477 18.85 12.12 -34.68
CA ASN A 477 19.23 11.78 -33.30
C ASN A 477 18.47 12.60 -32.26
N LEU A 478 18.17 13.88 -32.52
CA LEU A 478 17.31 14.69 -31.65
C LEU A 478 15.88 14.12 -31.57
N VAL A 479 15.29 13.74 -32.70
CA VAL A 479 13.95 13.14 -32.72
C VAL A 479 13.93 11.79 -32.01
N SER A 480 14.92 10.93 -32.24
CA SER A 480 15.08 9.69 -31.48
C SER A 480 15.17 9.96 -29.99
N PHE A 481 15.93 10.98 -29.57
CA PHE A 481 16.08 11.33 -28.17
C PHE A 481 14.75 11.75 -27.54
N ILE A 482 13.94 12.57 -28.23
CA ILE A 482 12.62 12.99 -27.73
C ILE A 482 11.67 11.79 -27.60
N LEU A 483 11.67 10.88 -28.59
CA LEU A 483 10.87 9.66 -28.53
C LEU A 483 11.28 8.76 -27.36
N TYR A 484 12.59 8.63 -27.11
CA TYR A 484 13.10 7.92 -25.94
C TYR A 484 12.75 8.62 -24.62
N GLN A 485 12.75 9.95 -24.59
CA GLN A 485 12.35 10.71 -23.40
C GLN A 485 10.88 10.43 -23.05
N LEU A 486 9.97 10.45 -24.03
CA LEU A 486 8.55 10.12 -23.83
C LEU A 486 8.38 8.68 -23.33
N GLU A 487 9.04 7.74 -24.01
CA GLU A 487 8.97 6.32 -23.66
C GLU A 487 9.51 6.02 -22.25
N LEU A 488 10.52 6.77 -21.79
CA LEU A 488 11.02 6.70 -20.43
C LEU A 488 9.99 7.21 -19.41
N GLY A 489 9.26 8.28 -19.75
CA GLY A 489 8.15 8.80 -18.97
C GLY A 489 7.06 7.76 -18.76
N ASP A 490 6.58 7.17 -19.86
CA ASP A 490 5.57 6.10 -19.85
C ASP A 490 5.99 4.93 -18.96
N CYS A 491 7.26 4.51 -19.06
CA CYS A 491 7.76 3.40 -18.23
C CYS A 491 7.71 3.72 -16.73
N PHE A 492 8.03 4.95 -16.33
CA PHE A 492 7.96 5.36 -14.93
C PHE A 492 6.51 5.47 -14.43
N GLU A 493 5.59 5.94 -15.27
CA GLU A 493 4.16 6.00 -14.97
C GLU A 493 3.59 4.59 -14.76
N GLU A 494 3.79 3.69 -15.72
CA GLU A 494 3.37 2.28 -15.63
C GLU A 494 3.92 1.61 -14.36
N MET A 495 5.20 1.82 -14.03
CA MET A 495 5.80 1.28 -12.80
C MET A 495 5.13 1.83 -11.53
N GLY A 496 4.72 3.11 -11.53
CA GLY A 496 4.02 3.76 -10.43
C GLY A 496 2.61 3.17 -10.20
N GLU A 497 1.83 3.01 -11.28
CA GLU A 497 0.50 2.40 -11.22
C GLU A 497 0.56 0.96 -10.70
N VAL A 498 1.51 0.19 -11.26
CA VAL A 498 1.73 -1.21 -10.91
C VAL A 498 2.13 -1.39 -9.45
N PHE A 499 2.92 -0.46 -8.88
CA PHE A 499 3.26 -0.52 -7.46
C PHE A 499 2.00 -0.45 -6.59
N THR A 500 1.05 0.43 -6.93
CA THR A 500 -0.22 0.59 -6.21
C THR A 500 -1.10 -0.65 -6.37
N GLY A 501 -1.26 -1.14 -7.60
CA GLY A 501 -2.02 -2.37 -7.89
C GLY A 501 -1.43 -3.60 -7.18
N LEU A 502 -0.11 -3.72 -7.15
CA LEU A 502 0.58 -4.80 -6.43
C LEU A 502 0.34 -4.72 -4.92
N MET A 503 0.36 -3.52 -4.33
CA MET A 503 0.10 -3.36 -2.88
C MET A 503 -1.33 -3.76 -2.50
N GLN A 504 -2.32 -3.44 -3.35
CA GLN A 504 -3.70 -3.89 -3.17
C GLN A 504 -3.81 -5.42 -3.27
N ALA A 505 -3.19 -6.01 -4.29
CA ALA A 505 -3.21 -7.46 -4.51
C ALA A 505 -2.52 -8.24 -3.39
N VAL A 506 -1.42 -7.71 -2.86
CA VAL A 506 -0.76 -8.25 -1.67
C VAL A 506 -1.70 -8.22 -0.45
N GLY A 507 -2.47 -7.15 -0.26
CA GLY A 507 -3.48 -7.05 0.80
C GLY A 507 -4.56 -8.13 0.71
N ALA A 508 -5.11 -8.35 -0.48
CA ALA A 508 -6.08 -9.43 -0.73
C ALA A 508 -5.46 -10.82 -0.49
N SER A 509 -4.20 -11.02 -0.92
CA SER A 509 -3.51 -12.30 -0.77
C SER A 509 -3.29 -12.72 0.69
N GLU A 510 -3.14 -11.77 1.63
CA GLU A 510 -2.93 -12.09 3.05
C GLU A 510 -4.11 -12.89 3.61
N LYS A 511 -5.35 -12.53 3.24
CA LYS A 511 -6.57 -13.19 3.71
C LYS A 511 -6.77 -14.56 3.08
N VAL A 512 -6.52 -14.67 1.77
CA VAL A 512 -6.57 -15.96 1.07
C VAL A 512 -5.55 -16.94 1.66
N MET A 513 -4.32 -16.46 1.94
CA MET A 513 -3.31 -17.29 2.59
C MET A 513 -3.67 -17.65 4.03
N GLU A 514 -4.29 -16.74 4.78
CA GLU A 514 -4.81 -17.03 6.12
C GLU A 514 -5.76 -18.23 6.09
N TYR A 515 -6.67 -18.31 5.11
CA TYR A 515 -7.64 -19.40 5.01
C TYR A 515 -7.01 -20.68 4.45
N MET A 516 -6.13 -20.55 3.46
CA MET A 516 -5.46 -21.68 2.81
C MET A 516 -4.54 -22.44 3.76
N TYR A 517 -3.89 -21.74 4.70
CA TYR A 517 -2.96 -22.32 5.67
C TYR A 517 -3.54 -22.43 7.09
N ARG A 518 -4.86 -22.22 7.27
CA ARG A 518 -5.54 -22.43 8.56
C ARG A 518 -5.61 -23.93 8.83
N GLU A 519 -5.00 -24.37 9.93
CA GLU A 519 -5.17 -25.74 10.42
C GLU A 519 -6.50 -25.85 11.18
N PRO A 520 -7.34 -26.86 10.88
CA PRO A 520 -8.61 -27.05 11.55
C PRO A 520 -8.39 -27.47 13.00
N LYS A 521 -9.26 -27.01 13.91
CA LYS A 521 -9.16 -27.37 15.33
C LYS A 521 -9.49 -28.84 15.59
N ILE A 522 -10.38 -29.40 14.78
CA ILE A 522 -10.78 -30.79 14.79
C ILE A 522 -10.35 -31.35 13.44
N GLN A 523 -9.37 -32.24 13.45
CA GLN A 523 -8.86 -32.83 12.22
C GLN A 523 -9.78 -33.98 11.78
N ASN A 524 -10.01 -34.09 10.47
CA ASN A 524 -10.94 -35.07 9.87
C ASN A 524 -10.23 -36.37 9.46
N ASP A 525 -9.16 -36.74 10.18
CA ASP A 525 -8.21 -37.82 9.88
C ASP A 525 -8.12 -38.84 11.01
N GLY A 526 -9.26 -39.17 11.61
CA GLY A 526 -9.37 -40.25 12.60
C GLY A 526 -8.92 -41.59 12.02
N SER A 527 -7.86 -42.17 12.57
CA SER A 527 -7.28 -43.45 12.14
C SER A 527 -7.81 -44.66 12.92
N HIS A 528 -8.56 -44.43 14.00
CA HIS A 528 -9.07 -45.48 14.87
C HIS A 528 -10.35 -46.09 14.30
N ILE A 529 -10.22 -47.25 13.65
CA ILE A 529 -11.32 -48.09 13.18
C ILE A 529 -11.34 -49.35 14.06
N PRO A 530 -12.30 -49.49 15.00
CA PRO A 530 -12.40 -50.68 15.83
C PRO A 530 -12.84 -51.89 14.99
N GLY A 531 -12.27 -53.08 15.25
CA GLY A 531 -12.62 -54.31 14.53
C GLY A 531 -14.02 -54.84 14.82
N GLN A 532 -14.61 -54.44 15.96
CA GLN A 532 -15.98 -54.75 16.35
C GLN A 532 -16.57 -53.52 17.05
N LEU A 533 -17.80 -53.13 16.68
CA LEU A 533 -18.46 -51.91 17.15
C LEU A 533 -19.74 -52.30 17.91
N ASP A 534 -19.69 -52.27 19.25
CA ASP A 534 -20.83 -52.61 20.11
C ASP A 534 -21.83 -51.45 20.29
N GLY A 535 -21.48 -50.23 19.85
CA GLY A 535 -22.38 -49.07 19.81
C GLY A 535 -22.69 -48.41 21.17
N HIS A 536 -21.92 -48.70 22.22
CA HIS A 536 -22.09 -48.06 23.52
C HIS A 536 -21.61 -46.59 23.51
N ILE A 537 -22.49 -45.65 23.88
CA ILE A 537 -22.20 -44.20 23.93
C ILE A 537 -22.45 -43.69 25.35
N GLU A 538 -21.45 -43.07 25.96
CA GLU A 538 -21.52 -42.50 27.31
C GLU A 538 -21.20 -40.99 27.27
N PHE A 539 -21.98 -40.18 27.99
CA PHE A 539 -21.72 -38.74 28.17
C PHE A 539 -21.36 -38.48 29.64
N CYS A 540 -20.09 -38.20 29.91
CA CYS A 540 -19.58 -37.98 31.27
C CYS A 540 -19.48 -36.49 31.59
N GLN A 541 -20.51 -35.93 32.24
CA GLN A 541 -20.55 -34.52 32.68
C GLN A 541 -20.22 -33.52 31.54
N ALA A 542 -20.68 -33.83 30.33
CA ALA A 542 -20.38 -33.04 29.16
C ALA A 542 -21.01 -31.64 29.27
N THR A 543 -20.18 -30.62 29.08
CA THR A 543 -20.59 -29.20 29.01
C THR A 543 -20.22 -28.68 27.63
N PHE A 544 -21.15 -27.99 26.97
CA PHE A 544 -20.95 -27.50 25.60
C PHE A 544 -21.53 -26.11 25.42
N THR A 545 -20.79 -25.30 24.69
CA THR A 545 -21.14 -23.93 24.34
C THR A 545 -20.84 -23.71 22.86
N TYR A 546 -21.80 -23.14 22.13
CA TYR A 546 -21.60 -22.84 20.72
C TYR A 546 -20.51 -21.78 20.54
N PRO A 547 -19.57 -21.96 19.60
CA PRO A 547 -18.49 -20.99 19.38
C PRO A 547 -18.96 -19.60 18.98
N ALA A 548 -20.16 -19.48 18.38
CA ALA A 548 -20.78 -18.22 17.99
C ALA A 548 -21.41 -17.45 19.18
N ARG A 549 -21.71 -18.13 20.30
CA ARG A 549 -22.30 -17.55 21.51
C ARG A 549 -21.60 -18.10 22.77
N PRO A 550 -20.36 -17.66 23.04
CA PRO A 550 -19.56 -18.19 24.15
C PRO A 550 -20.16 -17.91 25.54
N ASP A 551 -21.03 -16.89 25.65
CA ASP A 551 -21.61 -16.46 26.92
C ASP A 551 -22.89 -17.24 27.27
N GLU A 552 -23.46 -17.97 26.32
CA GLU A 552 -24.68 -18.77 26.50
C GLU A 552 -24.37 -20.27 26.39
N PRO A 553 -24.07 -20.95 27.51
CA PRO A 553 -23.83 -22.40 27.50
C PRO A 553 -25.10 -23.13 27.08
N ALA A 554 -25.01 -23.88 25.98
CA ALA A 554 -26.12 -24.66 25.44
C ALA A 554 -26.39 -25.93 26.26
N LEU A 555 -25.34 -26.52 26.82
CA LEU A 555 -25.40 -27.74 27.66
C LEU A 555 -24.60 -27.52 28.94
N LYS A 556 -25.24 -27.72 30.09
CA LYS A 556 -24.60 -27.67 31.42
C LYS A 556 -24.62 -29.06 32.05
N SER A 557 -23.46 -29.73 32.09
CA SER A 557 -23.21 -30.99 32.81
C SER A 557 -24.29 -32.07 32.66
N ILE A 558 -24.35 -32.73 31.50
CA ILE A 558 -25.11 -33.98 31.35
C ILE A 558 -24.29 -35.09 32.02
N GLY A 559 -24.65 -35.42 33.26
CA GLY A 559 -23.95 -36.44 34.06
C GLY A 559 -24.57 -37.82 34.04
N ASN A 560 -25.85 -37.98 33.67
CA ASN A 560 -26.52 -39.28 33.60
C ASN A 560 -27.70 -39.22 32.63
N VAL A 561 -27.70 -40.08 31.62
CA VAL A 561 -28.65 -40.12 30.48
C VAL A 561 -30.10 -40.46 30.90
N PHE A 562 -30.39 -40.67 32.18
CA PHE A 562 -31.74 -41.02 32.64
C PHE A 562 -32.66 -39.80 32.84
N THR A 563 -32.13 -38.63 33.23
CA THR A 563 -32.98 -37.52 33.72
C THR A 563 -33.45 -36.57 32.61
N SER A 564 -32.64 -36.34 31.57
CA SER A 564 -33.01 -35.50 30.42
C SER A 564 -33.92 -36.23 29.44
N LEU A 565 -33.73 -37.54 29.26
CA LEU A 565 -34.69 -38.39 28.55
C LEU A 565 -36.02 -38.44 29.32
N MET A 566 -36.00 -38.52 30.66
CA MET A 566 -37.20 -38.40 31.50
C MET A 566 -37.84 -37.00 31.51
N GLN A 567 -37.09 -35.92 31.25
CA GLN A 567 -37.66 -34.59 31.06
C GLN A 567 -38.29 -34.42 29.68
N ALA A 568 -37.69 -34.98 28.62
CA ALA A 568 -38.29 -35.01 27.28
C ALA A 568 -39.51 -35.94 27.22
N VAL A 569 -39.43 -37.12 27.85
CA VAL A 569 -40.53 -38.06 28.04
C VAL A 569 -41.58 -37.49 29.01
N GLY A 570 -41.19 -36.75 30.04
CA GLY A 570 -42.09 -36.07 30.97
C GLY A 570 -42.81 -34.86 30.36
N ALA A 571 -42.15 -34.14 29.43
CA ALA A 571 -42.76 -33.07 28.65
C ALA A 571 -43.70 -33.64 27.57
N SER A 572 -43.35 -34.75 26.90
CA SER A 572 -44.27 -35.45 26.00
C SER A 572 -45.44 -36.07 26.75
N HIS A 573 -45.21 -36.64 27.95
CA HIS A 573 -46.26 -37.20 28.79
C HIS A 573 -47.27 -36.13 29.22
N LYS A 574 -46.85 -34.88 29.48
CA LYS A 574 -47.78 -33.75 29.73
C LYS A 574 -48.57 -33.34 28.48
N VAL A 575 -47.96 -33.33 27.30
CA VAL A 575 -48.66 -33.03 26.03
C VAL A 575 -49.69 -34.12 25.70
N PHE A 576 -49.35 -35.39 25.92
CA PHE A 576 -50.28 -36.52 25.79
C PHE A 576 -51.32 -36.55 26.92
N GLU A 577 -51.00 -36.16 28.15
CA GLU A 577 -51.96 -36.00 29.27
C GLU A 577 -52.98 -34.87 29.00
N TYR A 578 -52.62 -33.84 28.23
CA TYR A 578 -53.56 -32.83 27.74
C TYR A 578 -54.39 -33.28 26.53
N MET A 579 -53.87 -34.21 25.70
CA MET A 579 -54.63 -34.83 24.60
C MET A 579 -55.55 -35.98 25.07
N ASP A 580 -55.17 -36.70 26.13
CA ASP A 580 -55.88 -37.89 26.65
C ASP A 580 -56.85 -37.55 27.79
N ARG A 581 -57.00 -36.26 28.15
CA ARG A 581 -58.08 -35.80 29.03
C ARG A 581 -59.44 -36.03 28.36
N LYS A 582 -60.05 -37.18 28.65
CA LYS A 582 -61.47 -37.41 28.37
C LYS A 582 -62.32 -36.50 29.26
N PRO A 583 -63.25 -35.72 28.71
CA PRO A 583 -64.23 -35.01 29.51
C PRO A 583 -65.14 -36.01 30.23
N GLU A 584 -65.52 -35.72 31.48
CA GLU A 584 -66.53 -36.44 32.24
C GLU A 584 -67.91 -36.25 31.60
N VAL A 585 -68.24 -37.05 30.59
CA VAL A 585 -69.62 -37.48 30.31
C VAL A 585 -69.59 -38.91 29.78
N ILE A 586 -70.37 -39.76 30.43
CA ILE A 586 -70.57 -41.20 30.18
C ILE A 586 -71.27 -41.41 28.82
N ASN A 587 -70.85 -42.39 28.01
CA ASN A 587 -71.81 -43.37 27.46
C ASN A 587 -71.15 -44.60 26.83
N ASP A 588 -71.65 -45.76 27.24
CA ASP A 588 -71.36 -47.09 26.69
C ASP A 588 -71.85 -47.22 25.24
N GLY A 589 -71.07 -47.88 24.38
CA GLY A 589 -71.59 -48.34 23.09
C GLY A 589 -70.58 -48.58 21.99
N THR A 590 -70.47 -49.84 21.59
CA THR A 590 -69.73 -50.37 20.44
C THR A 590 -70.44 -50.14 19.10
N CYS A 591 -69.65 -49.75 18.08
CA CYS A 591 -69.91 -49.80 16.61
C CYS A 591 -70.34 -48.49 15.90
N ALA A 592 -69.65 -48.21 14.78
CA ALA A 592 -69.95 -47.17 13.77
C ALA A 592 -70.95 -47.69 12.70
N PRO A 593 -71.72 -46.84 11.97
CA PRO A 593 -71.23 -46.39 10.65
C PRO A 593 -71.85 -45.11 10.02
N ALA A 594 -71.31 -44.80 8.82
CA ALA A 594 -71.92 -44.36 7.55
C ALA A 594 -72.75 -43.06 7.45
N HIS A 595 -72.09 -42.02 6.94
CA HIS A 595 -72.62 -40.78 6.37
C HIS A 595 -73.37 -39.82 7.30
N LEU A 596 -72.93 -38.56 7.33
CA LEU A 596 -73.73 -37.42 7.72
C LEU A 596 -73.61 -36.31 6.68
N ASN A 597 -74.74 -35.98 6.02
CA ASN A 597 -74.92 -34.73 5.29
C ASN A 597 -75.70 -33.76 6.20
N GLY A 598 -75.22 -32.53 6.34
CA GLY A 598 -75.90 -31.48 7.10
C GLY A 598 -75.40 -30.08 6.73
N LEU A 599 -76.32 -29.13 6.68
CA LEU A 599 -76.08 -27.74 6.26
C LEU A 599 -75.63 -26.93 7.48
N LEU A 600 -74.38 -26.47 7.49
CA LEU A 600 -73.83 -25.66 8.57
C LEU A 600 -74.35 -24.22 8.49
N GLN A 601 -75.11 -23.81 9.51
CA GLN A 601 -75.50 -22.42 9.72
C GLN A 601 -74.75 -21.85 10.93
N PHE A 602 -73.89 -20.87 10.68
CA PHE A 602 -73.15 -20.16 11.72
C PHE A 602 -74.03 -19.04 12.28
N ARG A 603 -74.25 -19.05 13.60
CA ARG A 603 -74.89 -17.94 14.32
C ARG A 603 -73.97 -17.48 15.44
N GLN A 604 -73.74 -16.17 15.49
CA GLN A 604 -72.91 -15.49 16.51
C GLN A 604 -71.44 -15.91 16.52
N VAL A 605 -70.79 -15.87 15.36
CA VAL A 605 -69.34 -16.02 15.27
C VAL A 605 -68.69 -14.64 15.39
N HIS A 606 -67.73 -14.50 16.32
CA HIS A 606 -66.94 -13.29 16.47
C HIS A 606 -65.45 -13.60 16.37
N PHE A 607 -64.77 -12.81 15.53
CA PHE A 607 -63.34 -12.94 15.29
C PHE A 607 -62.63 -11.63 15.65
N SER A 608 -61.59 -11.73 16.47
CA SER A 608 -60.73 -10.61 16.88
C SER A 608 -59.27 -11.04 16.75
N TYR A 609 -58.42 -10.14 16.26
CA TYR A 609 -56.99 -10.41 16.12
C TYR A 609 -56.26 -10.28 17.46
N PRO A 610 -55.23 -11.12 17.74
CA PRO A 610 -54.52 -11.10 19.02
C PRO A 610 -53.83 -9.77 19.37
N THR A 611 -53.53 -8.94 18.36
CA THR A 611 -52.84 -7.65 18.51
C THR A 611 -53.78 -6.46 18.77
N ARG A 612 -55.10 -6.63 18.61
CA ARG A 612 -56.14 -5.64 18.92
C ARG A 612 -57.42 -6.36 19.40
N PRO A 613 -57.51 -6.71 20.68
CA PRO A 613 -58.61 -7.53 21.20
C PRO A 613 -59.98 -6.82 21.15
N ASP A 614 -60.00 -5.48 21.13
CA ASP A 614 -61.23 -4.69 21.29
C ASP A 614 -61.96 -4.38 19.97
N GLU A 615 -61.36 -4.64 18.80
CA GLU A 615 -62.00 -4.47 17.49
C GLU A 615 -62.45 -5.83 16.91
N LYS A 616 -63.76 -6.00 16.74
CA LYS A 616 -64.36 -7.19 16.11
C LYS A 616 -64.30 -7.03 14.58
N ALA A 617 -63.53 -7.88 13.91
CA ALA A 617 -63.29 -7.79 12.46
C ALA A 617 -64.44 -8.35 11.59
N LEU A 618 -65.40 -9.07 12.16
CA LEU A 618 -66.61 -9.53 11.47
C LEU A 618 -67.76 -9.75 12.45
N LYS A 619 -68.95 -9.26 12.07
CA LYS A 619 -70.25 -9.59 12.68
C LYS A 619 -71.12 -10.26 11.61
N LEU A 620 -71.43 -11.54 11.80
CA LEU A 620 -72.45 -12.29 11.06
C LEU A 620 -73.44 -12.91 12.05
#